data_AF-A0A970UQK4-F1
#
_entry.id   AF-A0A970UQK4-F1
#
_cell.length_a   1.000
_cell.length_b   1.000
_cell.length_c   1.000
_cell.angle_alpha   90.00
_cell.angle_beta   90.00
_cell.angle_gamma   90.00
#
_symmetry.space_group_name_H-M   'P 1'
#
loop_
_entity.id
_entity.type
_entity.pdbx_description
1 polymer ?
#
loop_
_entity_poly.entity_id
_entity_poly.type
_entity_poly.pdbx_seq_one_letter_code
_entity_poly.pdbx_strand_id
1 'polypeptide(L)'
;DFEGIFGQYAHGNEPSHHIPYLYNYAGAPWKTQEILQRAMSEFYTTAPDGLCGNDDCGQLSAWYVFSSMGFYPVCPGSGQYAIGIPVFENITINLPENKELVIKASGAGLKTQESTIKYQYIKSLRFNEQDYPYAYLNHIDLMKGGNLEFVLASEPSDHWGIESGFRPFTQPIEPENQLEPLGEGQLFMPYIKHTNVYFRRSHLVEMGCISPGAKIHYTLNGTEPRITSPQYREPFEISRTSRIRAKAFQEGYQESETMAVNFYSSSLDPASPMVRLHYLDPPFGIDYTGEPTDGKYAPQYSAGGDKALWDGKTGSFDYTDGRWQGFEGKDMEVLINLGREMPVWRITAGFLQSMAVWIFHPVEVSYYLSMDGKEFRQMEVIDNYPDRGTMTDGVRYFSSLVMGVPARYVKVRAKSVGICPPWHHGAGKKAWLFADEVIVE
;
A
#
# COMPACT_ATOMS: atom_id res chain seq x y z
N ASP A 1 -0.01 0.89 14.12
CA ASP A 1 0.71 2.00 14.75
C ASP A 1 -0.04 3.32 14.54
N PHE A 2 -1.03 3.60 15.40
CA PHE A 2 -1.75 4.88 15.40
C PHE A 2 -1.59 5.52 16.78
N GLU A 3 -0.44 6.13 17.02
CA GLU A 3 -0.10 6.85 18.25
C GLU A 3 0.48 8.24 17.91
N GLY A 4 0.55 9.13 18.89
CA GLY A 4 0.96 10.52 18.68
C GLY A 4 -0.03 11.34 17.84
N ILE A 5 -1.28 11.45 18.29
CA ILE A 5 -2.39 11.94 17.46
C ILE A 5 -2.72 13.42 17.69
N PHE A 6 -2.74 14.21 16.62
CA PHE A 6 -3.43 15.50 16.54
C PHE A 6 -4.59 15.44 15.54
N GLY A 7 -5.79 15.14 16.02
CA GLY A 7 -6.94 14.93 15.13
C GLY A 7 -6.75 13.67 14.27
N GLN A 8 -6.46 13.85 12.97
CA GLN A 8 -6.15 12.75 12.04
C GLN A 8 -4.66 12.65 11.69
N TYR A 9 -3.85 13.61 12.15
CA TYR A 9 -2.39 13.51 12.06
C TYR A 9 -1.90 12.48 13.09
N ALA A 10 -1.21 11.43 12.63
CA ALA A 10 -0.63 10.41 13.48
C ALA A 10 0.90 10.46 13.35
N HIS A 11 1.59 10.99 14.36
CA HIS A 11 3.02 11.22 14.28
C HIS A 11 3.83 9.93 14.30
N GLY A 12 3.37 8.88 14.99
CA GLY A 12 4.03 7.57 14.98
C GLY A 12 3.83 6.77 13.68
N ASN A 13 3.48 7.43 12.57
CA ASN A 13 3.28 6.81 11.26
C ASN A 13 3.97 7.67 10.19
N GLU A 14 4.93 7.09 9.49
CA GLU A 14 5.86 7.78 8.59
C GLU A 14 5.22 8.57 7.45
N PRO A 15 4.09 8.13 6.84
CA PRO A 15 3.37 8.94 5.86
C PRO A 15 2.99 10.33 6.38
N SER A 16 2.86 10.50 7.70
CA SER A 16 2.50 11.78 8.31
C SER A 16 3.69 12.74 8.50
N HIS A 17 4.93 12.25 8.54
CA HIS A 17 6.10 13.01 9.03
C HIS A 17 6.35 14.33 8.29
N HIS A 18 6.03 14.40 7.00
CA HIS A 18 6.24 15.58 6.17
C HIS A 18 5.05 16.56 6.19
N ILE A 19 3.87 16.11 6.63
CA ILE A 19 2.61 16.89 6.56
C ILE A 19 2.72 18.26 7.25
N PRO A 20 3.33 18.42 8.44
CA PRO A 20 3.44 19.73 9.09
C PRO A 20 4.15 20.78 8.23
N TYR A 21 5.12 20.35 7.40
CA TYR A 21 5.89 21.24 6.52
C TYR A 21 5.11 21.71 5.30
N LEU A 22 3.97 21.07 4.97
CA LEU A 22 3.13 21.46 3.82
C LEU A 22 2.53 22.87 3.97
N TYR A 23 2.45 23.43 5.18
CA TYR A 23 2.04 24.82 5.34
C TYR A 23 3.03 25.82 4.74
N ASN A 24 4.33 25.52 4.67
CA ASN A 24 5.29 26.36 3.95
C ASN A 24 4.92 26.49 2.47
N TYR A 25 4.48 25.39 1.85
CA TYR A 25 4.02 25.35 0.46
C TYR A 25 2.72 26.14 0.25
N ALA A 26 1.86 26.17 1.27
CA ALA A 26 0.64 26.96 1.28
C ALA A 26 0.84 28.46 1.58
N GLY A 27 2.07 28.89 1.91
CA GLY A 27 2.36 30.27 2.34
C GLY A 27 1.87 30.60 3.75
N ALA A 28 1.80 29.59 4.63
CA ALA A 28 1.43 29.75 6.03
C ALA A 28 2.49 29.17 6.99
N PRO A 29 3.78 29.55 6.86
CA PRO A 29 4.89 28.91 7.59
C PRO A 29 4.75 28.93 9.12
N TRP A 30 4.05 29.91 9.69
CA TRP A 30 3.77 29.95 11.14
C TRP A 30 3.01 28.70 11.63
N LYS A 31 2.12 28.13 10.81
CA LYS A 31 1.42 26.88 11.16
C LYS A 31 2.35 25.67 11.17
N THR A 32 3.36 25.63 10.29
CA THR A 32 4.44 24.63 10.38
C THR A 32 5.14 24.78 11.72
N GLN A 33 5.52 26.00 12.11
CA GLN A 33 6.25 26.28 13.35
C GLN A 33 5.45 25.85 14.60
N GLU A 34 4.13 26.10 14.64
CA GLU A 34 3.24 25.68 15.72
C GLU A 34 3.19 24.16 15.87
N ILE A 35 2.88 23.44 14.78
CA ILE A 35 2.70 21.99 14.81
C ILE A 35 4.00 21.27 15.15
N LEU A 36 5.14 21.76 14.64
CA LEU A 36 6.45 21.18 14.96
C LEU A 36 6.83 21.34 16.43
N GLN A 37 6.67 22.54 16.99
CA GLN A 37 6.92 22.77 18.43
C GLN A 37 6.02 21.89 19.30
N ARG A 38 4.75 21.76 18.90
CA ARG A 38 3.79 20.91 19.60
C ARG A 38 4.17 19.43 19.54
N ALA A 39 4.46 18.91 18.35
CA ALA A 39 4.87 17.51 18.15
C ALA A 39 6.16 17.19 18.93
N MET A 40 7.19 18.03 18.81
CA MET A 40 8.46 17.83 19.53
C MET A 40 8.31 17.94 21.05
N SER A 41 7.30 18.65 21.55
CA SER A 41 7.03 18.76 22.99
C SER A 41 6.19 17.63 23.54
N GLU A 42 5.18 17.17 22.80
CA GLU A 42 4.19 16.19 23.27
C GLU A 42 4.58 14.74 22.97
N PHE A 43 5.35 14.50 21.90
CA PHE A 43 5.63 13.14 21.40
C PHE A 43 7.06 12.66 21.60
N TYR A 44 7.91 13.52 22.16
CA TYR A 44 9.31 13.19 22.46
C TYR A 44 9.66 13.58 23.88
N THR A 45 10.07 12.60 24.68
CA THR A 45 10.62 12.84 26.01
C THR A 45 11.87 11.98 26.22
N THR A 46 12.63 12.27 27.28
CA THR A 46 13.79 11.46 27.67
C THR A 46 13.41 10.26 28.55
N ALA A 47 12.11 10.01 28.75
CA ALA A 47 11.63 8.87 29.53
C ALA A 47 11.67 7.57 28.70
N PRO A 48 11.64 6.38 29.32
CA PRO A 48 11.64 5.10 28.59
C PRO A 48 10.48 4.92 27.61
N ASP A 49 9.34 5.57 27.85
CA ASP A 49 8.13 5.64 27.00
C ASP A 49 8.09 6.93 26.17
N GLY A 50 9.24 7.57 25.97
CA GLY A 50 9.33 8.91 25.40
C GLY A 50 9.14 9.02 23.89
N LEU A 51 8.69 7.98 23.20
CA LEU A 51 8.38 7.99 21.77
C LEU A 51 6.91 7.63 21.56
N CYS A 52 6.25 8.33 20.63
CA CYS A 52 4.84 8.13 20.32
C CYS A 52 4.55 6.99 19.31
N GLY A 53 5.47 6.04 19.16
CA GLY A 53 5.42 4.98 18.16
C GLY A 53 6.75 4.22 18.07
N ASN A 54 6.82 3.29 17.12
CA ASN A 54 8.09 2.62 16.81
C ASN A 54 9.10 3.64 16.29
N ASP A 55 10.39 3.42 16.57
CA ASP A 55 11.44 4.30 16.05
C ASP A 55 11.73 4.07 14.56
N ASP A 56 11.22 2.95 14.02
CA ASP A 56 11.37 2.51 12.63
C ASP A 56 12.80 2.61 12.13
N CYS A 57 13.68 1.94 12.89
CA CYS A 57 15.11 1.84 12.62
C CYS A 57 15.83 3.21 12.53
N GLY A 58 15.38 4.19 13.31
CA GLY A 58 15.97 5.52 13.40
C GLY A 58 15.22 6.60 12.64
N GLN A 59 14.12 6.28 11.95
CA GLN A 59 13.33 7.25 11.21
C GLN A 59 12.67 8.30 12.12
N LEU A 60 12.05 7.88 13.23
CA LEU A 60 11.40 8.82 14.15
C LEU A 60 12.43 9.68 14.90
N SER A 61 13.55 9.08 15.30
CA SER A 61 14.70 9.78 15.87
C SER A 61 15.33 10.79 14.90
N ALA A 62 15.53 10.41 13.63
CA ALA A 62 16.08 11.30 12.61
C ALA A 62 15.14 12.46 12.29
N TRP A 63 13.83 12.24 12.33
CA TRP A 63 12.84 13.31 12.21
C TRP A 63 13.03 14.37 13.31
N TYR A 64 13.21 13.95 14.55
CA TYR A 64 13.47 14.88 15.67
C TYR A 64 14.79 15.63 15.46
N VAL A 65 15.86 14.95 15.07
CA VAL A 65 17.16 15.59 14.80
C VAL A 65 17.04 16.67 13.73
N PHE A 66 16.46 16.39 12.56
CA PHE A 66 16.24 17.40 11.53
C PHE A 66 15.35 18.55 12.00
N SER A 67 14.19 18.23 12.56
CA SER A 67 13.20 19.22 12.98
C SER A 67 13.74 20.15 14.06
N SER A 68 14.52 19.62 15.01
CA SER A 68 15.15 20.39 16.09
C SER A 68 16.24 21.35 15.60
N MET A 69 16.89 21.03 14.48
CA MET A 69 17.79 21.95 13.76
C MET A 69 17.04 23.07 13.01
N GLY A 70 15.73 22.92 12.83
CA GLY A 70 14.89 23.91 12.19
C GLY A 70 14.69 23.69 10.68
N PHE A 71 14.97 22.50 10.13
CA PHE A 71 14.66 22.19 8.72
C PHE A 71 14.50 20.68 8.46
N TYR A 72 13.77 20.29 7.42
CA TYR A 72 13.47 18.89 7.11
C TYR A 72 13.41 18.59 5.60
N PRO A 73 13.93 17.44 5.13
CA PRO A 73 13.88 17.04 3.73
C PRO A 73 12.50 16.44 3.36
N VAL A 74 11.51 17.29 3.05
CA VAL A 74 10.14 16.86 2.68
C VAL A 74 10.13 15.94 1.44
N CYS A 75 10.98 16.21 0.46
CA CYS A 75 11.12 15.42 -0.75
C CYS A 75 12.61 15.09 -0.96
N PRO A 76 13.10 13.98 -0.37
CA PRO A 76 14.48 13.53 -0.58
C PRO A 76 14.82 13.42 -2.08
N GLY A 77 16.00 13.87 -2.48
CA GLY A 77 16.42 13.94 -3.88
C GLY A 77 16.20 15.31 -4.55
N SER A 78 15.31 16.16 -4.02
CA SER A 78 15.08 17.53 -4.53
C SER A 78 16.25 18.50 -4.30
N GLY A 79 17.12 18.19 -3.34
CA GLY A 79 18.15 19.11 -2.87
C GLY A 79 17.61 20.29 -2.04
N GLN A 80 16.34 20.26 -1.60
CA GLN A 80 15.76 21.28 -0.73
C GLN A 80 15.36 20.73 0.64
N TYR A 81 15.48 21.59 1.66
CA TYR A 81 14.98 21.35 3.01
C TYR A 81 13.93 22.40 3.35
N ALA A 82 12.73 22.00 3.74
CA ALA A 82 11.70 22.93 4.21
C ALA A 82 12.09 23.44 5.60
N ILE A 83 12.00 24.76 5.83
CA ILE A 83 12.35 25.36 7.12
C ILE A 83 11.21 25.13 8.13
N GLY A 84 11.56 24.58 9.28
CA GLY A 84 10.70 24.45 10.45
C GLY A 84 10.98 25.57 11.45
N ILE A 85 11.31 25.19 12.68
CA ILE A 85 11.77 26.12 13.72
C ILE A 85 12.82 25.42 14.60
N PRO A 86 14.00 26.02 14.83
CA PRO A 86 15.01 25.44 15.70
C PRO A 86 14.54 25.47 17.16
N VAL A 87 14.96 24.46 17.93
CA VAL A 87 14.61 24.35 19.37
C VAL A 87 15.80 24.56 20.31
N PHE A 88 17.01 24.67 19.74
CA PHE A 88 18.24 24.98 20.48
C PHE A 88 18.77 26.35 20.05
N GLU A 89 19.38 27.08 20.98
CA GLU A 89 19.92 28.41 20.69
C GLU A 89 21.13 28.39 19.74
N ASN A 90 21.94 27.34 19.80
CA ASN A 90 23.15 27.17 18.99
C ASN A 90 23.31 25.70 18.58
N ILE A 91 23.51 25.46 17.29
CA ILE A 91 23.77 24.15 16.72
C ILE A 91 24.91 24.30 15.72
N THR A 92 25.92 23.42 15.80
CA THR A 92 27.01 23.37 14.82
C THR A 92 27.01 22.02 14.14
N ILE A 93 26.95 22.02 12.80
CA ILE A 93 27.09 20.84 11.96
C ILE A 93 28.48 20.84 11.34
N ASN A 94 29.26 19.82 11.66
CA ASN A 94 30.57 19.59 11.04
C ASN A 94 30.37 18.97 9.66
N LEU A 95 30.80 19.68 8.62
CA LEU A 95 30.72 19.27 7.22
C LEU A 95 32.07 18.72 6.74
N PRO A 96 32.10 18.03 5.58
CA PRO A 96 33.35 17.66 4.93
C PRO A 96 34.28 18.87 4.71
N GLU A 97 35.58 18.60 4.53
CA GLU A 97 36.60 19.63 4.32
C GLU A 97 36.76 20.63 5.48
N ASN A 98 36.44 20.20 6.72
CA ASN A 98 36.50 21.02 7.94
C ASN A 98 35.66 22.31 7.87
N LYS A 99 34.59 22.29 7.08
CA LYS A 99 33.60 23.37 7.05
C LYS A 99 32.61 23.17 8.19
N GLU A 100 32.01 24.26 8.63
CA GLU A 100 30.96 24.23 9.65
C GLU A 100 29.74 24.99 9.13
N LEU A 101 28.56 24.46 9.42
CA LEU A 101 27.30 25.20 9.36
C LEU A 101 26.85 25.46 10.80
N VAL A 102 26.77 26.74 11.16
CA VAL A 102 26.35 27.20 12.49
C VAL A 102 24.94 27.75 12.38
N ILE A 103 24.04 27.24 13.20
CA ILE A 103 22.65 27.68 13.31
C ILE A 103 22.50 28.37 14.66
N LYS A 104 22.08 29.63 14.65
CA LYS A 104 21.84 30.44 15.85
C LYS A 104 20.39 30.86 15.90
N ALA A 105 19.76 30.70 17.05
CA ALA A 105 18.38 31.08 17.29
C ALA A 105 18.23 31.55 18.75
N SER A 106 18.67 32.77 19.05
CA SER A 106 18.67 33.27 20.43
C SER A 106 17.27 33.23 21.04
N GLY A 107 17.17 32.63 22.23
CA GLY A 107 15.90 32.42 22.93
C GLY A 107 15.07 31.23 22.43
N ALA A 108 15.56 30.41 21.50
CA ALA A 108 14.90 29.17 21.09
C ALA A 108 14.78 28.19 22.27
N GLY A 109 13.62 27.54 22.38
CA GLY A 109 13.40 26.49 23.35
C GLY A 109 11.95 26.01 23.37
N LEU A 110 11.74 24.71 23.53
CA LEU A 110 10.40 24.16 23.74
C LEU A 110 9.90 24.58 25.13
N LYS A 111 8.86 25.42 25.17
CA LYS A 111 8.24 25.84 26.43
C LYS A 111 7.12 24.87 26.80
N THR A 112 7.42 23.93 27.69
CA THR A 112 6.53 22.81 28.05
C THR A 112 5.83 22.96 29.41
N GLN A 113 6.00 24.07 30.12
CA GLN A 113 5.60 24.17 31.54
C GLN A 113 4.43 25.10 31.90
N GLU A 114 3.74 25.72 30.94
CA GLU A 114 2.52 26.49 31.24
C GLU A 114 1.29 25.86 30.60
N SER A 115 0.14 26.01 31.26
CA SER A 115 -1.20 25.59 30.79
C SER A 115 -1.64 26.23 29.46
N THR A 116 -0.77 27.06 28.87
CA THR A 116 -0.92 27.65 27.53
C THR A 116 0.40 27.46 26.81
N ILE A 117 0.42 26.63 25.76
CA ILE A 117 1.60 26.51 24.89
C ILE A 117 1.81 27.87 24.21
N LYS A 118 2.93 28.53 24.50
CA LYS A 118 3.35 29.76 23.82
C LYS A 118 4.36 29.38 22.74
N TYR A 119 3.89 29.36 21.50
CA TYR A 119 4.75 29.10 20.34
C TYR A 119 5.67 30.29 20.05
N GLN A 120 6.86 29.97 19.56
CA GLN A 120 7.77 30.93 18.96
C GLN A 120 7.60 30.90 17.45
N TYR A 121 7.90 32.02 16.81
CA TYR A 121 7.78 32.17 15.37
C TYR A 121 9.03 32.80 14.78
N ILE A 122 9.33 32.47 13.51
CA ILE A 122 10.40 33.12 12.78
C ILE A 122 9.92 34.50 12.35
N LYS A 123 10.59 35.55 12.86
CA LYS A 123 10.41 36.93 12.42
C LYS A 123 11.21 37.22 11.16
N SER A 124 12.48 36.79 11.15
CA SER A 124 13.37 36.87 10.00
C SER A 124 14.47 35.81 10.12
N LEU A 125 15.08 35.48 8.98
CA LEU A 125 16.24 34.60 8.91
C LEU A 125 17.34 35.31 8.13
N ARG A 126 18.59 35.11 8.52
CA ARG A 126 19.76 35.52 7.74
C ARG A 126 20.64 34.34 7.42
N PHE A 127 21.21 34.31 6.21
CA PHE A 127 22.25 33.37 5.85
C PHE A 127 23.51 34.15 5.46
N ASN A 128 24.59 33.99 6.24
CA ASN A 128 25.84 34.73 6.07
C ASN A 128 25.62 36.24 6.03
N GLU A 129 24.92 36.75 7.06
CA GLU A 129 24.56 38.17 7.25
C GLU A 129 23.58 38.75 6.22
N GLN A 130 23.19 37.99 5.19
CA GLN A 130 22.21 38.41 4.19
C GLN A 130 20.81 37.98 4.59
N ASP A 131 19.82 38.87 4.40
CA ASP A 131 18.43 38.57 4.66
C ASP A 131 17.95 37.41 3.77
N TYR A 132 17.29 36.45 4.40
CA TYR A 132 16.88 35.19 3.78
C TYR A 132 15.36 35.00 3.93
N PRO A 133 14.58 35.41 2.93
CA PRO A 133 13.12 35.40 3.02
C PRO A 133 12.48 34.05 2.69
N TYR A 134 13.27 33.06 2.25
CA TYR A 134 12.78 31.75 1.78
C TYR A 134 12.44 30.81 2.94
N ALA A 135 11.32 30.09 2.84
CA ALA A 135 10.88 29.03 3.76
C ALA A 135 11.51 27.66 3.43
N TYR A 136 12.62 27.64 2.70
CA TYR A 136 13.40 26.45 2.37
C TYR A 136 14.89 26.78 2.31
N LEU A 137 15.75 25.77 2.43
CA LEU A 137 17.20 25.85 2.26
C LEU A 137 17.63 24.93 1.12
N ASN A 138 18.62 25.34 0.31
CA ASN A 138 19.20 24.45 -0.71
C ASN A 138 20.42 23.71 -0.16
N HIS A 139 20.49 22.42 -0.45
CA HIS A 139 21.60 21.55 -0.05
C HIS A 139 22.97 22.09 -0.49
N ILE A 140 23.07 22.58 -1.73
CA ILE A 140 24.32 23.14 -2.29
C ILE A 140 24.80 24.34 -1.48
N ASP A 141 23.89 25.14 -0.92
CA ASP A 141 24.25 26.30 -0.12
C ASP A 141 24.65 25.89 1.30
N LEU A 142 23.95 24.93 1.91
CA LEU A 142 24.31 24.38 3.22
C LEU A 142 25.71 23.72 3.21
N MET A 143 26.06 23.01 2.14
CA MET A 143 27.36 22.33 2.01
C MET A 143 28.55 23.29 1.86
N LYS A 144 28.31 24.59 1.64
CA LYS A 144 29.36 25.62 1.69
C LYS A 144 29.72 26.00 3.13
N GLY A 145 28.92 25.59 4.12
CA GLY A 145 29.02 26.04 5.51
C GLY A 145 28.48 27.47 5.68
N GLY A 146 28.76 28.07 6.83
CA GLY A 146 28.40 29.45 7.16
C GLY A 146 27.46 29.57 8.36
N ASN A 147 26.75 30.69 8.47
CA ASN A 147 25.90 31.02 9.61
C ASN A 147 24.44 31.23 9.19
N LEU A 148 23.53 30.44 9.74
CA LEU A 148 22.08 30.64 9.68
C LEU A 148 21.61 31.27 11.00
N GLU A 149 21.12 32.51 10.94
CA GLU A 149 20.71 33.26 12.14
C GLU A 149 19.20 33.53 12.11
N PHE A 150 18.47 32.79 12.95
CA PHE A 150 17.04 32.92 13.16
C PHE A 150 16.75 34.01 14.19
N VAL A 151 15.91 34.97 13.81
CA VAL A 151 15.33 35.95 14.72
C VAL A 151 13.93 35.49 15.08
N LEU A 152 13.72 35.14 16.34
CA LEU A 152 12.44 34.62 16.82
C LEU A 152 11.56 35.73 17.42
N ALA A 153 10.25 35.52 17.38
CA ALA A 153 9.23 36.39 17.98
C ALA A 153 8.12 35.56 18.66
N SER A 154 7.30 36.21 19.47
CA SER A 154 6.13 35.61 20.13
C SER A 154 4.86 35.62 19.28
N GLU A 155 4.88 36.31 18.14
CA GLU A 155 3.75 36.43 17.21
C GLU A 155 4.18 36.03 15.79
N PRO A 156 3.28 35.45 14.97
CA PRO A 156 3.56 35.13 13.58
C PRO A 156 4.03 36.34 12.76
N SER A 157 4.99 36.10 11.85
CA SER A 157 5.33 37.08 10.81
C SER A 157 4.28 37.06 9.70
N ASP A 158 3.86 38.24 9.25
CA ASP A 158 2.95 38.45 8.13
C ASP A 158 3.68 38.65 6.79
N HIS A 159 5.00 38.48 6.75
CA HIS A 159 5.83 38.70 5.55
C HIS A 159 6.88 37.63 5.29
N TRP A 160 7.46 36.99 6.32
CA TRP A 160 8.55 36.03 6.12
C TRP A 160 8.06 34.70 5.56
N GLY A 161 8.61 34.24 4.43
CA GLY A 161 8.31 32.93 3.85
C GLY A 161 6.92 32.77 3.21
N ILE A 162 6.17 33.86 2.99
CA ILE A 162 4.77 33.82 2.54
C ILE A 162 4.63 33.94 1.02
N GLU A 163 5.39 34.84 0.40
CA GLU A 163 5.26 35.11 -1.04
C GLU A 163 5.61 33.86 -1.86
N SER A 164 4.98 33.67 -3.02
CA SER A 164 5.15 32.45 -3.83
C SER A 164 6.61 32.17 -4.20
N GLY A 165 7.42 33.22 -4.43
CA GLY A 165 8.85 33.09 -4.72
C GLY A 165 9.71 32.65 -3.53
N PHE A 166 9.17 32.68 -2.31
CA PHE A 166 9.85 32.30 -1.08
C PHE A 166 9.44 30.91 -0.58
N ARG A 167 8.50 30.24 -1.24
CA ARG A 167 8.02 28.91 -0.85
C ARG A 167 8.93 27.83 -1.43
N PRO A 168 8.98 26.63 -0.82
CA PRO A 168 9.72 25.52 -1.39
C PRO A 168 9.22 25.19 -2.81
N PHE A 169 10.12 24.65 -3.62
CA PHE A 169 9.80 24.34 -5.01
C PHE A 169 8.66 23.32 -5.08
N THR A 170 7.72 23.59 -5.98
CA THR A 170 6.73 22.62 -6.41
C THR A 170 6.76 22.57 -7.92
N GLN A 171 6.70 21.36 -8.45
CA GLN A 171 6.34 21.14 -9.83
C GLN A 171 4.99 20.44 -9.79
N PRO A 172 3.91 21.07 -10.26
CA PRO A 172 2.69 20.35 -10.57
C PRO A 172 3.09 19.26 -11.55
N ILE A 173 3.09 18.01 -11.07
CA ILE A 173 3.14 16.88 -11.97
C ILE A 173 1.70 16.74 -12.45
N GLU A 174 1.35 17.48 -13.50
CA GLU A 174 0.12 17.21 -14.24
C GLU A 174 0.12 15.70 -14.58
N PRO A 175 -1.00 14.98 -14.48
CA PRO A 175 -1.05 13.56 -14.83
C PRO A 175 -0.51 13.28 -16.24
N GLU A 176 -0.62 14.23 -17.18
CA GLU A 176 0.01 14.16 -18.50
C GLU A 176 1.56 14.23 -18.49
N ASN A 177 2.17 14.80 -17.45
CA ASN A 177 3.62 14.96 -17.28
C ASN A 177 4.26 13.87 -16.40
N GLN A 178 3.48 12.90 -15.87
CA GLN A 178 4.03 11.64 -15.35
C GLN A 178 4.62 10.76 -16.46
N LEU A 179 4.57 11.23 -17.71
CA LEU A 179 4.79 10.46 -18.92
C LEU A 179 5.94 10.97 -19.77
N GLU A 180 6.68 11.95 -19.27
CA GLU A 180 8.01 12.16 -19.82
C GLU A 180 8.85 10.94 -19.43
N PRO A 181 9.35 10.18 -20.42
CA PRO A 181 9.92 8.87 -20.20
C PRO A 181 11.16 8.96 -19.33
N LEU A 182 11.35 7.92 -18.52
CA LEU A 182 12.57 7.59 -17.81
C LEU A 182 13.77 7.60 -18.79
N GLY A 183 14.39 8.76 -19.02
CA GLY A 183 15.48 8.94 -19.98
C GLY A 183 15.07 8.82 -21.45
N GLU A 184 15.93 9.32 -22.34
CA GLU A 184 15.78 9.08 -23.78
C GLU A 184 15.76 7.57 -24.05
N GLY A 185 14.66 7.08 -24.66
CA GLY A 185 14.57 5.71 -25.14
C GLY A 185 13.83 4.69 -24.26
N GLN A 186 13.08 5.08 -23.20
CA GLN A 186 12.22 4.14 -22.46
C GLN A 186 10.72 4.33 -22.74
N LEU A 187 9.96 3.23 -22.67
CA LEU A 187 8.51 3.20 -22.84
C LEU A 187 7.82 2.83 -21.53
N PHE A 188 6.68 3.48 -21.26
CA PHE A 188 5.79 3.07 -20.16
C PHE A 188 5.12 1.75 -20.51
N MET A 189 4.99 0.88 -19.51
CA MET A 189 4.22 -0.35 -19.67
C MET A 189 2.75 -0.02 -20.01
N PRO A 190 2.09 -0.84 -20.85
CA PRO A 190 0.66 -0.70 -21.09
C PRO A 190 -0.15 -0.88 -19.80
N TYR A 191 -1.37 -0.35 -19.79
CA TYR A 191 -2.38 -0.65 -18.79
C TYR A 191 -3.57 -1.35 -19.44
N ILE A 192 -4.26 -2.22 -18.68
CA ILE A 192 -5.50 -2.87 -19.09
C ILE A 192 -6.62 -2.29 -18.21
N LYS A 193 -7.61 -1.62 -18.81
CA LYS A 193 -8.75 -1.10 -18.06
C LYS A 193 -9.64 -2.27 -17.65
N HIS A 194 -9.90 -2.39 -16.36
CA HIS A 194 -10.86 -3.34 -15.83
C HIS A 194 -11.31 -2.88 -14.44
N THR A 195 -12.58 -3.10 -14.12
CA THR A 195 -13.11 -2.96 -12.75
C THR A 195 -13.12 -4.29 -12.00
N ASN A 196 -13.01 -5.39 -12.74
CA ASN A 196 -13.03 -6.76 -12.25
C ASN A 196 -12.33 -7.68 -13.25
N VAL A 197 -11.75 -8.77 -12.76
CA VAL A 197 -11.08 -9.79 -13.59
C VAL A 197 -11.96 -11.00 -13.87
N TYR A 198 -13.18 -11.04 -13.37
CA TYR A 198 -14.15 -12.10 -13.63
C TYR A 198 -15.19 -11.74 -14.67
N PHE A 199 -15.61 -12.74 -15.45
CA PHE A 199 -16.72 -12.61 -16.37
C PHE A 199 -17.39 -13.96 -16.62
N ARG A 200 -18.61 -13.93 -17.16
CA ARG A 200 -19.40 -15.16 -17.40
C ARG A 200 -19.48 -15.56 -18.87
N ARG A 201 -19.74 -14.58 -19.74
CA ARG A 201 -19.93 -14.80 -21.18
C ARG A 201 -18.75 -14.26 -21.94
N SER A 202 -18.52 -12.97 -21.76
CA SER A 202 -17.37 -12.30 -22.33
C SER A 202 -16.94 -11.11 -21.48
N HIS A 203 -15.74 -10.63 -21.74
CA HIS A 203 -15.17 -9.44 -21.15
C HIS A 203 -14.52 -8.59 -22.24
N LEU A 204 -14.89 -7.30 -22.28
CA LEU A 204 -14.28 -6.34 -23.19
C LEU A 204 -12.92 -5.93 -22.65
N VAL A 205 -11.86 -6.28 -23.39
CA VAL A 205 -10.48 -5.90 -23.06
C VAL A 205 -10.17 -4.56 -23.71
N GLU A 206 -9.94 -3.55 -22.87
CA GLU A 206 -9.46 -2.24 -23.28
C GLU A 206 -8.03 -2.02 -22.77
N MET A 207 -7.12 -1.66 -23.67
CA MET A 207 -5.72 -1.39 -23.32
C MET A 207 -5.32 0.02 -23.73
N GLY A 208 -4.37 0.59 -22.99
CA GLY A 208 -3.77 1.87 -23.34
C GLY A 208 -2.29 1.88 -22.99
N CYS A 209 -1.55 2.78 -23.63
CA CYS A 209 -0.17 3.07 -23.31
C CYS A 209 -0.02 4.58 -23.38
N ILE A 210 0.73 5.09 -22.44
CA ILE A 210 0.82 6.51 -22.19
C ILE A 210 2.01 7.13 -22.95
N SER A 211 2.96 6.30 -23.39
CA SER A 211 4.03 6.67 -24.32
C SER A 211 3.46 6.99 -25.71
N PRO A 212 3.57 8.23 -26.19
CA PRO A 212 3.06 8.62 -27.51
C PRO A 212 3.74 7.84 -28.64
N GLY A 213 2.94 7.25 -29.54
CA GLY A 213 3.44 6.50 -30.69
C GLY A 213 3.78 5.03 -30.42
N ALA A 214 3.71 4.58 -29.16
CA ALA A 214 4.03 3.21 -28.79
C ALA A 214 2.95 2.22 -29.28
N LYS A 215 3.38 1.09 -29.82
CA LYS A 215 2.49 0.00 -30.26
C LYS A 215 2.42 -1.05 -29.16
N ILE A 216 1.21 -1.36 -28.71
CA ILE A 216 0.97 -2.40 -27.71
C ILE A 216 0.87 -3.75 -28.44
N HIS A 217 1.70 -4.71 -28.05
CA HIS A 217 1.59 -6.10 -28.47
C HIS A 217 1.26 -6.97 -27.27
N TYR A 218 0.44 -8.01 -27.48
CA TYR A 218 -0.12 -8.79 -26.38
C TYR A 218 -0.22 -10.29 -26.69
N THR A 219 -0.43 -11.07 -25.64
CA THR A 219 -0.77 -12.50 -25.70
C THR A 219 -1.91 -12.77 -24.73
N LEU A 220 -2.68 -13.84 -24.97
CA LEU A 220 -3.85 -14.21 -24.14
C LEU A 220 -3.62 -15.48 -23.31
N ASN A 221 -2.50 -16.16 -23.52
CA ASN A 221 -2.11 -17.41 -22.89
C ASN A 221 -0.99 -17.24 -21.86
N GLY A 222 -0.59 -15.99 -21.57
CA GLY A 222 0.45 -15.66 -20.62
C GLY A 222 1.89 -15.85 -21.09
N THR A 223 2.13 -16.10 -22.38
CA THR A 223 3.51 -16.07 -22.92
C THR A 223 3.99 -14.63 -23.07
N GLU A 224 5.29 -14.38 -22.97
CA GLU A 224 5.84 -13.04 -23.12
C GLU A 224 5.52 -12.43 -24.50
N PRO A 225 4.92 -11.22 -24.57
CA PRO A 225 4.67 -10.55 -25.85
C PRO A 225 5.96 -10.14 -26.54
N ARG A 226 6.01 -10.32 -27.86
CA ARG A 226 7.11 -9.86 -28.72
C ARG A 226 6.56 -8.86 -29.73
N ILE A 227 7.44 -8.14 -30.42
CA ILE A 227 7.04 -7.24 -31.52
C ILE A 227 6.29 -7.97 -32.66
N THR A 228 6.43 -9.30 -32.75
CA THR A 228 5.71 -10.17 -33.69
C THR A 228 4.38 -10.71 -33.15
N SER A 229 4.06 -10.49 -31.87
CA SER A 229 2.77 -10.86 -31.29
C SER A 229 1.65 -9.99 -31.87
N PRO A 230 0.37 -10.39 -31.74
CA PRO A 230 -0.75 -9.54 -32.16
C PRO A 230 -0.66 -8.12 -31.58
N GLN A 231 -0.83 -7.13 -32.44
CA GLN A 231 -0.89 -5.72 -32.04
C GLN A 231 -2.30 -5.36 -31.61
N TYR A 232 -2.45 -4.68 -30.47
CA TYR A 232 -3.71 -4.08 -30.06
C TYR A 232 -4.03 -2.87 -30.94
N ARG A 233 -5.25 -2.83 -31.50
CA ARG A 233 -5.72 -1.76 -32.38
C ARG A 233 -7.03 -1.15 -31.90
N GLU A 234 -7.91 -1.98 -31.37
CA GLU A 234 -9.21 -1.61 -30.83
C GLU A 234 -9.60 -2.60 -29.73
N PRO A 235 -10.54 -2.23 -28.84
CA PRO A 235 -11.08 -3.13 -27.83
C PRO A 235 -11.60 -4.45 -28.43
N PHE A 236 -11.41 -5.57 -27.72
CA PHE A 236 -11.87 -6.88 -28.17
C PHE A 236 -12.43 -7.72 -27.02
N GLU A 237 -13.30 -8.67 -27.34
CA GLU A 237 -13.94 -9.55 -26.36
C GLU A 237 -13.11 -10.82 -26.14
N ILE A 238 -12.96 -11.23 -24.88
CA ILE A 238 -12.53 -12.59 -24.50
C ILE A 238 -13.74 -13.35 -23.96
N SER A 239 -13.85 -14.64 -24.27
CA SER A 239 -14.98 -15.49 -23.84
C SER A 239 -14.57 -16.72 -23.01
N ARG A 240 -13.30 -16.76 -22.57
CA ARG A 240 -12.71 -17.83 -21.76
C ARG A 240 -11.58 -17.28 -20.91
N THR A 241 -11.26 -17.96 -19.81
CA THR A 241 -10.12 -17.60 -18.95
C THR A 241 -8.87 -17.35 -19.77
N SER A 242 -8.29 -16.18 -19.59
CA SER A 242 -7.19 -15.67 -20.40
C SER A 242 -6.18 -14.95 -19.52
N ARG A 243 -4.90 -15.28 -19.69
CA ARG A 243 -3.79 -14.56 -19.06
C ARG A 243 -3.26 -13.56 -20.07
N ILE A 244 -3.68 -12.32 -19.93
CA ILE A 244 -3.27 -11.26 -20.83
C ILE A 244 -1.93 -10.73 -20.37
N ARG A 245 -0.92 -10.80 -21.24
CA ARG A 245 0.33 -10.04 -21.09
C ARG A 245 0.41 -9.02 -22.20
N ALA A 246 0.85 -7.80 -21.89
CA ALA A 246 0.97 -6.72 -22.85
C ALA A 246 2.29 -5.95 -22.64
N LYS A 247 2.92 -5.55 -23.76
CA LYS A 247 4.19 -4.83 -23.78
C LYS A 247 4.15 -3.76 -24.87
N ALA A 248 4.77 -2.61 -24.63
CA ALA A 248 4.85 -1.50 -25.58
C ALA A 248 6.16 -1.55 -26.37
N PHE A 249 6.07 -1.27 -27.67
CA PHE A 249 7.18 -1.27 -28.62
C PHE A 249 7.17 0.01 -29.46
N GLN A 250 8.36 0.57 -29.68
CA GLN A 250 8.56 1.73 -30.54
C GLN A 250 10.00 1.71 -31.08
N GLU A 251 10.17 2.08 -32.35
CA GLU A 251 11.48 2.12 -32.98
C GLU A 251 12.39 3.16 -32.32
N GLY A 252 13.62 2.78 -32.00
CA GLY A 252 14.57 3.64 -31.28
C GLY A 252 14.41 3.65 -29.75
N TYR A 253 13.46 2.88 -29.20
CA TYR A 253 13.23 2.76 -27.77
C TYR A 253 13.48 1.32 -27.30
N GLN A 254 13.87 1.18 -26.03
CA GLN A 254 13.79 -0.08 -25.30
C GLN A 254 12.32 -0.48 -25.12
N GLU A 255 12.05 -1.78 -25.20
CA GLU A 255 10.72 -2.32 -24.89
C GLU A 255 10.34 -2.02 -23.44
N SER A 256 9.06 -1.73 -23.19
CA SER A 256 8.58 -1.43 -21.84
C SER A 256 8.68 -2.64 -20.91
N GLU A 257 8.45 -2.46 -19.61
CA GLU A 257 8.09 -3.59 -18.75
C GLU A 257 6.79 -4.27 -19.22
N THR A 258 6.59 -5.53 -18.81
CA THR A 258 5.43 -6.32 -19.21
C THR A 258 4.31 -6.23 -18.16
N MET A 259 3.17 -5.69 -18.59
CA MET A 259 1.92 -5.74 -17.84
C MET A 259 1.30 -7.14 -17.95
N ALA A 260 0.72 -7.65 -16.86
CA ALA A 260 0.04 -8.94 -16.85
C ALA A 260 -1.23 -8.90 -16.00
N VAL A 261 -2.35 -9.39 -16.55
CA VAL A 261 -3.63 -9.56 -15.84
C VAL A 261 -4.22 -10.91 -16.19
N ASN A 262 -4.68 -11.66 -15.18
CA ASN A 262 -5.44 -12.88 -15.39
C ASN A 262 -6.93 -12.54 -15.35
N PHE A 263 -7.66 -12.85 -16.42
CA PHE A 263 -9.12 -12.82 -16.43
C PHE A 263 -9.65 -14.24 -16.34
N TYR A 264 -10.68 -14.46 -15.52
CA TYR A 264 -11.27 -15.78 -15.33
C TYR A 264 -12.74 -15.80 -15.75
N SER A 265 -13.08 -16.80 -16.56
CA SER A 265 -14.45 -17.12 -16.88
C SER A 265 -15.06 -17.90 -15.72
N SER A 266 -16.26 -17.55 -15.26
CA SER A 266 -16.96 -18.27 -14.20
C SER A 266 -18.33 -18.72 -14.65
N SER A 267 -18.65 -19.97 -14.35
CA SER A 267 -19.99 -20.54 -14.48
C SER A 267 -20.90 -20.19 -13.30
N LEU A 268 -20.35 -19.66 -12.19
CA LEU A 268 -21.13 -19.19 -11.05
C LEU A 268 -21.80 -17.85 -11.39
N ASP A 269 -23.10 -17.77 -11.13
CA ASP A 269 -23.92 -16.59 -11.38
C ASP A 269 -24.52 -16.08 -10.07
N PRO A 270 -24.01 -14.99 -9.47
CA PRO A 270 -24.47 -14.42 -8.19
C PRO A 270 -25.98 -14.17 -8.10
N ALA A 271 -26.64 -13.99 -9.25
CA ALA A 271 -28.07 -13.76 -9.37
C ALA A 271 -28.88 -15.06 -9.51
N SER A 272 -28.23 -16.20 -9.77
CA SER A 272 -28.88 -17.50 -9.88
C SER A 272 -29.45 -17.93 -8.54
N PRO A 273 -30.77 -18.21 -8.44
CA PRO A 273 -31.35 -18.74 -7.21
C PRO A 273 -30.93 -20.19 -6.93
N MET A 274 -30.30 -20.86 -7.91
CA MET A 274 -29.92 -22.27 -7.82
C MET A 274 -28.53 -22.47 -7.23
N VAL A 275 -27.67 -21.46 -7.29
CA VAL A 275 -26.34 -21.52 -6.67
C VAL A 275 -26.48 -21.25 -5.17
N ARG A 276 -25.88 -22.12 -4.36
CA ARG A 276 -25.87 -22.00 -2.90
C ARG A 276 -24.47 -22.25 -2.40
N LEU A 277 -23.96 -21.35 -1.57
CA LEU A 277 -22.75 -21.56 -0.79
C LEU A 277 -23.15 -21.93 0.63
N HIS A 278 -22.59 -23.02 1.11
CA HIS A 278 -22.74 -23.50 2.47
C HIS A 278 -21.36 -23.54 3.12
N TYR A 279 -21.18 -22.76 4.18
CA TYR A 279 -20.16 -23.08 5.17
C TYR A 279 -20.63 -24.34 5.88
N LEU A 280 -19.74 -25.32 6.09
CA LEU A 280 -20.16 -26.60 6.64
C LEU A 280 -20.77 -26.44 8.04
N ASP A 281 -21.78 -27.27 8.33
CA ASP A 281 -22.60 -27.15 9.53
C ASP A 281 -21.76 -27.23 10.83
N PRO A 282 -21.98 -26.34 11.81
CA PRO A 282 -21.30 -26.39 13.10
C PRO A 282 -21.58 -27.71 13.87
N PRO A 283 -20.66 -28.15 14.74
CA PRO A 283 -19.38 -27.52 15.07
C PRO A 283 -18.27 -27.88 14.09
N PHE A 284 -17.49 -26.90 13.64
CA PHE A 284 -16.33 -27.08 12.76
C PHE A 284 -15.06 -27.43 13.57
N GLY A 285 -15.23 -28.26 14.59
CA GLY A 285 -14.18 -28.68 15.50
C GLY A 285 -13.64 -27.56 16.39
N ILE A 286 -12.31 -27.52 16.49
CA ILE A 286 -11.54 -26.68 17.40
C ILE A 286 -10.56 -25.86 16.54
N ASP A 287 -10.44 -24.57 16.83
CA ASP A 287 -9.50 -23.68 16.17
C ASP A 287 -8.04 -23.93 16.60
N TYR A 288 -7.09 -23.20 16.00
CA TYR A 288 -5.67 -23.41 16.30
C TYR A 288 -5.25 -22.97 17.72
N THR A 289 -6.15 -22.37 18.50
CA THR A 289 -5.93 -22.05 19.92
C THR A 289 -6.55 -23.05 20.89
N GLY A 290 -7.32 -24.02 20.41
CA GLY A 290 -8.05 -24.95 21.29
C GLY A 290 -9.50 -24.57 21.55
N GLU A 291 -10.00 -23.49 20.95
CA GLU A 291 -11.36 -22.99 21.16
C GLU A 291 -12.35 -23.54 20.13
N PRO A 292 -13.64 -23.77 20.49
CA PRO A 292 -14.66 -24.18 19.54
C PRO A 292 -14.83 -23.15 18.41
N THR A 293 -15.01 -23.63 17.18
CA THR A 293 -15.23 -22.76 16.01
C THR A 293 -16.44 -23.19 15.20
N ASP A 294 -17.15 -22.19 14.65
CA ASP A 294 -18.30 -22.37 13.78
C ASP A 294 -17.91 -22.50 12.30
N GLY A 295 -16.61 -22.39 11.97
CA GLY A 295 -16.10 -22.44 10.60
C GLY A 295 -16.48 -21.25 9.74
N LYS A 296 -17.17 -20.24 10.28
CA LYS A 296 -17.58 -19.05 9.54
C LYS A 296 -16.51 -17.97 9.58
N TYR A 297 -16.60 -17.08 8.58
CA TYR A 297 -15.85 -15.84 8.52
C TYR A 297 -16.15 -14.96 9.74
N ALA A 298 -15.20 -14.09 10.08
CA ALA A 298 -15.33 -13.15 11.19
C ALA A 298 -16.29 -12.00 10.82
N PRO A 299 -17.20 -11.57 11.72
CA PRO A 299 -18.17 -10.51 11.41
C PRO A 299 -17.54 -9.20 10.93
N GLN A 300 -16.39 -8.83 11.49
CA GLN A 300 -15.63 -7.63 11.12
C GLN A 300 -15.05 -7.67 9.71
N TYR A 301 -14.89 -8.86 9.13
CA TYR A 301 -14.39 -9.08 7.77
C TYR A 301 -15.33 -10.03 7.03
N SER A 302 -16.60 -9.63 6.95
CA SER A 302 -17.66 -10.40 6.29
C SER A 302 -17.78 -10.12 4.79
N ALA A 303 -17.15 -9.04 4.31
CA ALA A 303 -17.28 -8.53 2.95
C ALA A 303 -18.76 -8.39 2.52
N GLY A 304 -19.18 -9.11 1.48
CA GLY A 304 -20.56 -9.20 1.01
C GLY A 304 -21.43 -10.25 1.73
N GLY A 305 -20.99 -10.79 2.87
CA GLY A 305 -21.66 -11.87 3.60
C GLY A 305 -21.61 -13.19 2.83
N ASP A 306 -22.66 -14.00 2.91
CA ASP A 306 -22.72 -15.37 2.35
C ASP A 306 -22.54 -15.49 0.82
N LYS A 307 -22.46 -14.35 0.12
CA LYS A 307 -22.18 -14.29 -1.31
C LYS A 307 -20.75 -13.92 -1.65
N ALA A 308 -19.95 -13.41 -0.71
CA ALA A 308 -18.68 -12.75 -1.03
C ALA A 308 -17.65 -13.64 -1.75
N LEU A 309 -17.73 -14.97 -1.59
CA LEU A 309 -16.85 -15.90 -2.29
C LEU A 309 -17.35 -16.27 -3.70
N TRP A 310 -18.43 -15.67 -4.19
CA TRP A 310 -18.97 -15.95 -5.52
C TRP A 310 -19.85 -14.80 -6.05
N ASP A 311 -19.68 -13.56 -5.56
CA ASP A 311 -20.50 -12.41 -5.94
C ASP A 311 -20.00 -11.69 -7.20
N GLY A 312 -18.89 -12.19 -7.75
CA GLY A 312 -18.19 -11.64 -8.88
C GLY A 312 -17.44 -10.36 -8.54
N LYS A 313 -16.95 -10.15 -7.31
CA LYS A 313 -16.14 -8.96 -6.96
C LYS A 313 -14.81 -9.38 -6.35
N THR A 314 -13.71 -9.13 -7.06
CA THR A 314 -12.35 -9.36 -6.52
C THR A 314 -11.94 -8.35 -5.47
N GLY A 315 -11.27 -8.83 -4.43
CA GLY A 315 -10.52 -7.96 -3.53
C GLY A 315 -9.31 -7.29 -4.20
N SER A 316 -8.99 -6.10 -3.71
CA SER A 316 -7.77 -5.36 -4.04
C SER A 316 -6.64 -5.72 -3.07
N PHE A 317 -5.48 -5.07 -3.20
CA PHE A 317 -4.40 -5.19 -2.22
C PHE A 317 -4.75 -4.57 -0.85
N ASP A 318 -5.81 -3.76 -0.79
CA ASP A 318 -6.34 -3.21 0.46
C ASP A 318 -7.32 -4.20 1.09
N TYR A 319 -6.92 -4.77 2.23
CA TYR A 319 -7.75 -5.71 2.99
C TYR A 319 -9.02 -5.07 3.58
N THR A 320 -9.11 -3.74 3.61
CA THR A 320 -10.24 -2.97 4.16
C THR A 320 -11.27 -2.57 3.10
N ASP A 321 -11.08 -2.95 1.84
CA ASP A 321 -11.97 -2.58 0.74
C ASP A 321 -13.37 -3.23 0.77
N GLY A 322 -13.62 -4.07 1.79
CA GLY A 322 -14.90 -4.75 2.01
C GLY A 322 -15.15 -5.92 1.07
N ARG A 323 -14.12 -6.47 0.42
CA ARG A 323 -14.25 -7.59 -0.53
C ARG A 323 -13.66 -8.90 -0.03
N TRP A 324 -12.88 -8.87 1.05
CA TRP A 324 -12.24 -10.05 1.63
C TRP A 324 -13.04 -10.66 2.79
N GLN A 325 -13.23 -11.97 2.76
CA GLN A 325 -13.71 -12.72 3.93
C GLN A 325 -12.55 -13.17 4.80
N GLY A 326 -12.56 -12.77 6.07
CA GLY A 326 -11.51 -13.09 7.04
C GLY A 326 -11.84 -14.28 7.92
N PHE A 327 -10.89 -15.21 8.07
CA PHE A 327 -10.96 -16.37 8.96
C PHE A 327 -9.81 -16.28 9.97
N GLU A 328 -10.12 -15.97 11.23
CA GLU A 328 -9.11 -15.78 12.29
C GLU A 328 -8.77 -17.10 12.97
N GLY A 329 -7.49 -17.49 12.92
CA GLY A 329 -6.98 -18.66 13.63
C GLY A 329 -7.67 -19.97 13.28
N LYS A 330 -8.27 -20.06 12.08
CA LYS A 330 -9.06 -21.20 11.62
C LYS A 330 -8.90 -21.40 10.10
N ASP A 331 -9.17 -22.61 9.63
CA ASP A 331 -9.23 -22.95 8.20
C ASP A 331 -10.50 -22.37 7.55
N MET A 332 -10.50 -22.24 6.22
CA MET A 332 -11.71 -22.05 5.42
C MET A 332 -12.13 -23.39 4.80
N GLU A 333 -13.40 -23.77 4.92
CA GLU A 333 -13.99 -24.85 4.14
C GLU A 333 -15.40 -24.47 3.68
N VAL A 334 -15.63 -24.48 2.37
CA VAL A 334 -16.90 -24.08 1.76
C VAL A 334 -17.39 -25.10 0.74
N LEU A 335 -18.69 -25.33 0.73
CA LEU A 335 -19.40 -26.19 -0.21
C LEU A 335 -20.30 -25.35 -1.11
N ILE A 336 -20.05 -25.38 -2.41
CA ILE A 336 -20.82 -24.68 -3.43
C ILE A 336 -21.68 -25.70 -4.18
N ASN A 337 -23.00 -25.56 -4.09
CA ASN A 337 -23.95 -26.22 -4.97
C ASN A 337 -24.09 -25.40 -6.24
N LEU A 338 -23.66 -25.95 -7.37
CA LEU A 338 -23.74 -25.32 -8.70
C LEU A 338 -25.18 -25.20 -9.21
N GLY A 339 -26.14 -25.84 -8.53
CA GLY A 339 -27.56 -25.84 -8.88
C GLY A 339 -27.92 -26.87 -9.95
N ARG A 340 -26.98 -27.22 -10.83
CA ARG A 340 -27.10 -28.22 -11.89
C ARG A 340 -25.84 -29.06 -12.00
N GLU A 341 -25.99 -30.22 -12.62
CA GLU A 341 -24.85 -31.02 -13.05
C GLU A 341 -24.19 -30.36 -14.25
N MET A 342 -22.87 -30.19 -14.18
CA MET A 342 -22.08 -29.63 -15.27
C MET A 342 -20.65 -30.16 -15.24
N PRO A 343 -19.96 -30.23 -16.39
CA PRO A 343 -18.53 -30.50 -16.41
C PRO A 343 -17.77 -29.34 -15.76
N VAL A 344 -16.85 -29.64 -14.85
CA VAL A 344 -15.96 -28.67 -14.20
C VAL A 344 -14.56 -28.80 -14.81
N TRP A 345 -14.07 -27.72 -15.40
CA TRP A 345 -12.76 -27.69 -16.06
C TRP A 345 -11.66 -27.16 -15.17
N ARG A 346 -11.97 -26.16 -14.35
CA ARG A 346 -11.03 -25.56 -13.40
C ARG A 346 -11.77 -25.04 -12.17
N ILE A 347 -11.09 -25.12 -11.03
CA ILE A 347 -11.52 -24.46 -9.80
C ILE A 347 -10.39 -23.53 -9.36
N THR A 348 -10.74 -22.30 -9.01
CA THR A 348 -9.78 -21.29 -8.53
C THR A 348 -10.33 -20.63 -7.27
N ALA A 349 -9.46 -20.32 -6.31
CA ALA A 349 -9.80 -19.50 -5.14
C ALA A 349 -8.72 -18.45 -4.92
N GLY A 350 -9.11 -17.23 -4.59
CA GLY A 350 -8.20 -16.11 -4.36
C GLY A 350 -7.96 -15.84 -2.87
N PHE A 351 -6.73 -15.43 -2.55
CA PHE A 351 -6.32 -15.15 -1.18
C PHE A 351 -5.38 -13.95 -1.12
N LEU A 352 -5.58 -13.11 -0.10
CA LEU A 352 -4.70 -11.99 0.21
C LEU A 352 -3.60 -12.43 1.17
N GLN A 353 -2.41 -11.84 1.02
CA GLN A 353 -1.35 -11.83 2.02
C GLN A 353 -0.94 -10.40 2.30
N SER A 354 -0.90 -10.05 3.58
CA SER A 354 -0.33 -8.82 4.09
C SER A 354 0.27 -9.10 5.46
N MET A 355 1.58 -9.31 5.49
CA MET A 355 2.28 -9.71 6.72
C MET A 355 2.15 -8.63 7.80
N ALA A 356 2.22 -7.34 7.44
CA ALA A 356 2.10 -6.23 8.38
C ALA A 356 0.87 -6.35 9.30
N VAL A 357 -0.24 -6.86 8.78
CA VAL A 357 -1.52 -7.05 9.49
C VAL A 357 -1.90 -8.52 9.70
N TRP A 358 -0.90 -9.41 9.67
CA TRP A 358 -1.01 -10.80 10.09
C TRP A 358 -1.91 -11.66 9.19
N ILE A 359 -2.07 -11.25 7.93
CA ILE A 359 -2.82 -11.98 6.90
C ILE A 359 -1.83 -12.82 6.09
N PHE A 360 -2.03 -14.13 6.08
CA PHE A 360 -1.17 -15.07 5.38
C PHE A 360 -1.94 -15.80 4.27
N HIS A 361 -1.24 -16.11 3.18
CA HIS A 361 -1.76 -17.10 2.23
C HIS A 361 -1.98 -18.45 2.93
N PRO A 362 -2.92 -19.28 2.44
CA PRO A 362 -3.10 -20.61 2.97
C PRO A 362 -1.84 -21.45 2.79
N VAL A 363 -1.54 -22.32 3.76
CA VAL A 363 -0.42 -23.28 3.64
C VAL A 363 -0.74 -24.41 2.68
N GLU A 364 -2.03 -24.65 2.42
CA GLU A 364 -2.52 -25.67 1.51
C GLU A 364 -3.91 -25.27 1.00
N VAL A 365 -4.18 -25.49 -0.29
CA VAL A 365 -5.53 -25.40 -0.86
C VAL A 365 -5.90 -26.71 -1.53
N SER A 366 -7.05 -27.27 -1.19
CA SER A 366 -7.56 -28.52 -1.75
C SER A 366 -8.97 -28.37 -2.32
N TYR A 367 -9.19 -29.06 -3.44
CA TYR A 367 -10.44 -29.01 -4.20
C TYR A 367 -11.08 -30.38 -4.28
N TYR A 368 -12.40 -30.43 -4.12
CA TYR A 368 -13.17 -31.65 -4.22
C TYR A 368 -14.42 -31.46 -5.06
N LEU A 369 -14.82 -32.53 -5.75
CA LEU A 369 -16.04 -32.57 -6.54
C LEU A 369 -16.99 -33.66 -6.05
N SER A 370 -18.29 -33.40 -6.17
CA SER A 370 -19.34 -34.37 -5.84
C SER A 370 -20.58 -34.19 -6.72
N MET A 371 -21.29 -35.30 -6.94
CA MET A 371 -22.60 -35.32 -7.61
C MET A 371 -23.75 -35.20 -6.61
N ASP A 372 -23.58 -35.72 -5.39
CA ASP A 372 -24.65 -35.86 -4.39
C ASP A 372 -24.46 -34.95 -3.15
N GLY A 373 -23.32 -34.29 -3.04
CA GLY A 373 -22.96 -33.42 -1.92
C GLY A 373 -22.57 -34.19 -0.65
N LYS A 374 -22.39 -35.52 -0.74
CA LYS A 374 -22.04 -36.40 0.38
C LYS A 374 -20.69 -37.06 0.15
N GLU A 375 -20.52 -37.72 -1.00
CA GLU A 375 -19.28 -38.39 -1.37
C GLU A 375 -18.44 -37.45 -2.22
N PHE A 376 -17.23 -37.13 -1.75
CA PHE A 376 -16.35 -36.16 -2.40
C PHE A 376 -15.09 -36.83 -2.95
N ARG A 377 -14.83 -36.60 -4.23
CA ARG A 377 -13.56 -36.94 -4.85
C ARG A 377 -12.59 -35.77 -4.72
N GLN A 378 -11.45 -36.00 -4.10
CA GLN A 378 -10.35 -35.03 -4.07
C GLN A 378 -9.72 -34.93 -5.47
N MET A 379 -9.54 -33.70 -5.94
CA MET A 379 -8.94 -33.41 -7.23
C MET A 379 -7.44 -33.15 -7.08
N GLU A 380 -7.07 -31.98 -6.58
CA GLU A 380 -5.68 -31.57 -6.39
C GLU A 380 -5.52 -30.94 -5.00
N VAL A 381 -4.30 -31.06 -4.48
CA VAL A 381 -3.84 -30.38 -3.28
C VAL A 381 -2.65 -29.52 -3.67
N ILE A 382 -2.78 -28.22 -3.49
CA ILE A 382 -1.74 -27.25 -3.79
C ILE A 382 -1.05 -26.91 -2.48
N ASP A 383 0.15 -27.44 -2.27
CA ASP A 383 1.01 -27.09 -1.14
C ASP A 383 1.57 -25.67 -1.35
N ASN A 384 1.53 -24.88 -0.28
CA ASN A 384 2.03 -23.52 -0.23
C ASN A 384 2.67 -23.22 1.12
N TYR A 385 3.36 -24.20 1.71
CA TYR A 385 4.06 -23.98 2.97
C TYR A 385 4.98 -22.73 2.85
N PRO A 386 4.82 -21.74 3.73
CA PRO A 386 5.47 -20.45 3.57
C PRO A 386 6.99 -20.56 3.75
N ASP A 387 7.74 -20.42 2.67
CA ASP A 387 9.17 -20.13 2.73
C ASP A 387 9.36 -18.62 2.93
N ARG A 388 9.82 -18.24 4.14
CA ARG A 388 10.07 -16.85 4.53
C ARG A 388 10.92 -16.09 3.51
N GLY A 389 11.87 -16.75 2.84
CA GLY A 389 12.76 -16.10 1.87
C GLY A 389 12.06 -15.62 0.59
N THR A 390 10.84 -16.10 0.33
CA THR A 390 10.09 -15.85 -0.93
C THR A 390 8.72 -15.25 -0.70
N MET A 391 8.31 -15.06 0.56
CA MET A 391 7.02 -14.46 0.89
C MET A 391 6.97 -13.00 0.44
N THR A 392 5.93 -12.67 -0.31
CA THR A 392 5.63 -11.32 -0.78
C THR A 392 4.16 -11.01 -0.48
N ASP A 393 3.88 -9.77 -0.12
CA ASP A 393 2.50 -9.32 0.05
C ASP A 393 1.80 -9.31 -1.31
N GLY A 394 0.50 -9.59 -1.30
CA GLY A 394 -0.32 -9.53 -2.50
C GLY A 394 -1.40 -10.59 -2.59
N VAL A 395 -2.15 -10.51 -3.68
CA VAL A 395 -3.22 -11.45 -4.01
C VAL A 395 -2.66 -12.62 -4.82
N ARG A 396 -3.01 -13.84 -4.42
CA ARG A 396 -2.67 -15.05 -5.18
C ARG A 396 -3.91 -15.90 -5.42
N TYR A 397 -4.00 -16.40 -6.65
CA TYR A 397 -5.07 -17.31 -7.08
C TYR A 397 -4.53 -18.73 -7.18
N PHE A 398 -5.10 -19.63 -6.39
CA PHE A 398 -4.74 -21.05 -6.36
C PHE A 398 -5.68 -21.77 -7.31
N SER A 399 -5.17 -22.38 -8.38
CA SER A 399 -6.01 -22.94 -9.45
C SER A 399 -5.70 -24.42 -9.67
N SER A 400 -6.73 -25.25 -9.79
CA SER A 400 -6.61 -26.67 -10.15
C SER A 400 -7.34 -26.98 -11.44
N LEU A 401 -6.67 -27.68 -12.36
CA LEU A 401 -7.24 -28.14 -13.62
C LEU A 401 -7.92 -29.51 -13.42
N VAL A 402 -9.23 -29.54 -13.61
CA VAL A 402 -10.10 -30.70 -13.32
C VAL A 402 -10.50 -31.46 -14.59
N MET A 403 -10.29 -30.88 -15.78
CA MET A 403 -10.43 -31.55 -17.07
C MET A 403 -11.85 -32.10 -17.38
N GLY A 404 -12.89 -31.36 -17.01
CA GLY A 404 -14.27 -31.62 -17.43
C GLY A 404 -14.99 -32.69 -16.63
N VAL A 405 -14.57 -32.95 -15.39
CA VAL A 405 -15.24 -33.91 -14.49
C VAL A 405 -16.65 -33.41 -14.17
N PRO A 406 -17.71 -34.21 -14.38
CA PRO A 406 -19.07 -33.83 -14.01
C PRO A 406 -19.19 -33.65 -12.50
N ALA A 407 -19.79 -32.53 -12.08
CA ALA A 407 -20.11 -32.26 -10.69
C ALA A 407 -21.38 -31.41 -10.58
N ARG A 408 -22.02 -31.52 -9.41
CA ARG A 408 -23.04 -30.56 -8.95
C ARG A 408 -22.54 -29.76 -7.75
N TYR A 409 -21.56 -30.29 -7.02
CA TYR A 409 -21.02 -29.70 -5.82
C TYR A 409 -19.50 -29.54 -5.94
N VAL A 410 -19.03 -28.38 -5.53
CA VAL A 410 -17.60 -28.05 -5.43
C VAL A 410 -17.30 -27.75 -3.98
N LYS A 411 -16.32 -28.43 -3.39
CA LYS A 411 -15.82 -28.12 -2.06
C LYS A 411 -14.41 -27.56 -2.15
N VAL A 412 -14.18 -26.43 -1.48
CA VAL A 412 -12.88 -25.78 -1.37
C VAL A 412 -12.46 -25.78 0.09
N ARG A 413 -11.27 -26.29 0.38
CA ARG A 413 -10.66 -26.19 1.70
C ARG A 413 -9.33 -25.45 1.58
N ALA A 414 -9.14 -24.44 2.41
CA ALA A 414 -7.89 -23.70 2.52
C ALA A 414 -7.40 -23.73 3.96
N LYS A 415 -6.21 -24.32 4.16
CA LYS A 415 -5.62 -24.51 5.47
C LYS A 415 -4.87 -23.24 5.87
N SER A 416 -5.21 -22.70 7.04
CA SER A 416 -4.56 -21.52 7.56
C SER A 416 -3.19 -21.86 8.17
N VAL A 417 -2.31 -20.86 8.26
CA VAL A 417 -1.14 -20.90 9.15
C VAL A 417 -1.60 -21.03 10.62
N GLY A 418 -2.81 -20.58 10.94
CA GLY A 418 -3.46 -20.71 12.24
C GLY A 418 -2.90 -19.72 13.27
N ILE A 419 -1.64 -19.88 13.64
CA ILE A 419 -0.94 -19.01 14.58
C ILE A 419 0.25 -18.37 13.88
N CYS A 420 0.40 -17.06 14.04
CA CYS A 420 1.52 -16.30 13.53
C CYS A 420 2.85 -16.98 13.90
N PRO A 421 3.72 -17.25 12.92
CA PRO A 421 4.93 -18.04 13.13
C PRO A 421 5.96 -17.28 13.98
N PRO A 422 6.92 -17.98 14.62
CA PRO A 422 7.84 -17.37 15.59
C PRO A 422 8.69 -16.20 15.08
N TRP A 423 8.92 -16.13 13.76
CA TRP A 423 9.71 -15.09 13.13
C TRP A 423 8.91 -13.81 12.82
N HIS A 424 7.58 -13.86 12.94
CA HIS A 424 6.69 -12.76 12.63
C HIS A 424 6.48 -11.87 13.87
N HIS A 425 6.30 -10.55 13.72
CA HIS A 425 6.06 -9.65 14.86
C HIS A 425 4.79 -10.00 15.64
N GLY A 426 3.80 -10.60 14.97
CA GLY A 426 2.59 -11.15 15.60
C GLY A 426 2.76 -12.54 16.25
N ALA A 427 3.98 -13.07 16.42
CA ALA A 427 4.24 -14.44 16.87
C ALA A 427 3.37 -14.90 18.06
N GLY A 428 2.80 -16.10 17.94
CA GLY A 428 1.95 -16.70 18.98
C GLY A 428 0.51 -16.16 19.06
N LYS A 429 0.15 -15.17 18.23
CA LYS A 429 -1.23 -14.70 18.06
C LYS A 429 -1.92 -15.39 16.90
N LYS A 430 -3.26 -15.31 16.83
CA LYS A 430 -4.04 -15.85 15.72
C LYS A 430 -3.65 -15.13 14.42
N ALA A 431 -3.41 -15.91 13.38
CA ALA A 431 -3.19 -15.41 12.03
C ALA A 431 -4.53 -15.30 11.30
N TRP A 432 -4.61 -14.39 10.35
CA TRP A 432 -5.74 -14.23 9.45
C TRP A 432 -5.53 -15.00 8.15
N LEU A 433 -6.56 -15.69 7.69
CA LEU A 433 -6.70 -16.17 6.32
C LEU A 433 -7.77 -15.31 5.64
N PHE A 434 -7.41 -14.60 4.57
CA PHE A 434 -8.35 -13.77 3.81
C PHE A 434 -8.59 -14.42 2.46
N ALA A 435 -9.86 -14.71 2.15
CA ALA A 435 -10.27 -15.32 0.90
C ALA A 435 -11.22 -14.39 0.13
N ASP A 436 -11.05 -14.38 -1.18
CA ASP A 436 -12.02 -13.87 -2.15
C ASP A 436 -12.36 -14.95 -3.18
N GLU A 437 -13.45 -14.72 -3.90
CA GLU A 437 -13.92 -15.42 -5.10
C GLU A 437 -13.40 -16.85 -5.37
N VAL A 438 -14.29 -17.81 -5.19
CA VAL A 438 -14.19 -19.16 -5.76
C VAL A 438 -14.77 -19.15 -7.17
N ILE A 439 -13.94 -19.48 -8.15
CA ILE A 439 -14.33 -19.59 -9.55
C ILE A 439 -14.46 -21.05 -9.93
N VAL A 440 -15.52 -21.36 -10.68
CA VAL A 440 -15.74 -22.67 -11.28
C VAL A 440 -15.93 -22.48 -12.77
N GLU A 441 -15.02 -23.01 -13.58
CA GLU A 441 -15.06 -22.99 -15.05
C GLU A 441 -15.88 -24.13 -15.62
#